data_AF-A0A2P0QJ95-F1
#
_entry.id   AF-A0A2P0QJ95-F1
#
_cell.length_a   1.000
_cell.length_b   1.000
_cell.length_c   1.000
_cell.angle_alpha   90.00
_cell.angle_beta   90.00
_cell.angle_gamma   90.00
#
_symmetry.space_group_name_H-M   'P 1'
#
loop_
_entity.id
_entity.type
_entity.pdbx_description
1 polymer ?
#
loop_
_entity_poly.entity_id
_entity_poly.type
_entity_poly.pdbx_seq_one_letter_code
_entity_poly.pdbx_strand_id
1 'polypeptide(L)'
;MIFKRLAVQFSLAPPNKSLLAGGAIFLAGIISWGAFNWSLELANTERFCISCHEMYEFVYQDYTGTSHFANHAGVRASCPDCHVPREWVHKVVRKISATNELFHWLRGSIDTPEKFEARREVLAERVWSSMVATDSRECRNCHDIAAMRRERQEMTAGATHDLGERWQMTCIDCHKGVVHSLPTSFDKKAEMDSLHDQIETAEVPCGLCHEGMAGAGDGNDWN
;
A
#
# COMPACT_ATOMS: atom_id res chain seq x y z
N MET A 1 18.68 70.73 41.12
CA MET A 1 18.46 69.70 40.08
C MET A 1 17.83 68.48 40.73
N ILE A 2 16.51 68.32 40.59
CA ILE A 2 15.70 67.26 41.22
C ILE A 2 15.47 66.20 40.14
N PHE A 3 16.23 65.11 40.15
CA PHE A 3 15.93 63.92 39.35
C PHE A 3 15.12 62.94 40.22
N LYS A 4 13.78 63.10 40.25
CA LYS A 4 12.88 62.07 40.76
C LYS A 4 12.85 60.93 39.74
N ARG A 5 13.52 59.81 40.04
CA ARG A 5 13.37 58.57 39.30
C ARG A 5 11.92 58.09 39.43
N LEU A 6 11.11 58.22 38.39
CA LEU A 6 9.86 57.46 38.27
C LEU A 6 10.24 55.98 38.05
N ALA A 7 10.30 55.22 39.13
CA ALA A 7 10.23 53.77 39.03
C ALA A 7 8.77 53.40 38.77
N VAL A 8 8.41 53.18 37.49
CA VAL A 8 7.15 52.54 37.14
C VAL A 8 7.25 51.09 37.60
N GLN A 9 6.69 50.80 38.78
CA GLN A 9 6.51 49.43 39.24
C GLN A 9 5.41 48.80 38.40
N PHE A 10 5.79 48.09 37.33
CA PHE A 10 4.90 47.13 36.67
C PHE A 10 4.63 45.99 37.68
N SER A 11 3.58 46.14 38.48
CA SER A 11 3.06 45.05 39.29
C SER A 11 2.35 44.09 38.34
N LEU A 12 3.05 43.02 37.94
CA LEU A 12 2.43 41.90 37.24
C LEU A 12 1.42 41.28 38.21
N ALA A 13 0.13 41.49 37.97
CA ALA A 13 -0.91 40.78 38.70
C ALA A 13 -0.64 39.27 38.62
N PRO A 14 -0.77 38.52 39.73
CA PRO A 14 -0.48 37.10 39.73
C PRO A 14 -1.33 36.42 38.65
N PRO A 15 -0.72 35.62 37.76
CA PRO A 15 -1.43 35.02 36.65
C PRO A 15 -2.63 34.24 37.18
N ASN A 16 -3.80 34.48 36.58
CA ASN A 16 -5.02 33.86 37.06
C ASN A 16 -4.87 32.33 36.92
N LYS A 17 -5.22 31.59 37.99
CA LYS A 17 -4.97 30.14 38.05
C LYS A 17 -5.67 29.38 36.91
N SER A 18 -6.81 29.89 36.43
CA SER A 18 -7.57 29.32 35.32
C SER A 18 -6.88 29.45 33.97
N LEU A 19 -6.12 30.53 33.73
CA LEU A 19 -5.38 30.82 32.50
C LEU A 19 -4.08 30.04 32.48
N LEU A 20 -3.43 29.85 33.64
CA LEU A 20 -2.32 28.91 33.78
C LEU A 20 -2.77 27.46 33.51
N ALA A 21 -3.90 27.05 34.09
CA ALA A 21 -4.44 25.72 33.88
C ALA A 21 -4.87 25.50 32.42
N GLY A 22 -5.57 26.47 31.82
CA GLY A 22 -5.94 26.43 30.40
C GLY A 22 -4.74 26.40 29.47
N GLY A 23 -3.71 27.21 29.76
CA GLY A 23 -2.45 27.21 29.01
C GLY A 23 -1.71 25.87 29.13
N ALA A 24 -1.67 25.27 30.32
CA ALA A 24 -1.05 23.96 30.53
C ALA A 24 -1.78 22.84 29.77
N ILE A 25 -3.11 22.82 29.79
CA ILE A 25 -3.91 21.82 29.04
C ILE A 25 -3.69 21.97 27.53
N PHE A 26 -3.68 23.21 27.04
CA PHE A 26 -3.44 23.48 25.61
C PHE A 26 -2.04 23.04 25.17
N LEU A 27 -1.01 23.35 25.96
CA LEU A 27 0.36 22.89 25.70
C LEU A 27 0.46 21.37 25.74
N ALA A 28 -0.16 20.72 26.74
CA ALA A 28 -0.21 19.27 26.81
C ALA A 28 -0.90 18.65 25.59
N GLY A 29 -1.97 19.28 25.09
CA GLY A 29 -2.67 18.89 23.86
C GLY A 29 -1.76 18.96 22.63
N ILE A 30 -1.03 20.07 22.44
CA ILE A 30 -0.09 20.22 21.32
C ILE A 30 1.01 19.17 21.40
N ILE A 31 1.62 18.98 22.58
CA ILE A 31 2.68 18.00 22.78
C ILE A 31 2.17 16.60 22.48
N SER A 32 0.98 16.24 22.98
CA SER A 32 0.38 14.92 22.76
C SER A 32 0.06 14.68 21.29
N TRP A 33 -0.50 15.68 20.61
CA TRP A 33 -0.79 15.61 19.17
C TRP A 33 0.48 15.46 18.33
N GLY A 34 1.51 16.26 18.64
CA GLY A 34 2.80 16.21 17.96
C GLY A 34 3.50 14.87 18.18
N ALA A 35 3.55 14.40 19.43
CA ALA A 35 4.12 13.10 19.78
C ALA A 35 3.40 11.95 19.07
N PHE A 36 2.07 11.95 19.06
CA PHE A 36 1.28 10.93 18.38
C PHE A 36 1.58 10.85 16.88
N ASN A 37 1.53 11.99 16.17
CA ASN A 37 1.78 12.00 14.73
C ASN A 37 3.24 11.66 14.39
N TRP A 38 4.18 12.10 15.22
CA TRP A 38 5.59 11.74 15.06
C TRP A 38 5.82 10.23 15.25
N SER A 39 5.26 9.62 16.29
CA SER A 39 5.35 8.17 16.50
C SER A 39 4.66 7.39 15.39
N LEU A 40 3.52 7.88 14.90
CA LEU A 40 2.82 7.29 13.76
C LEU A 40 3.70 7.28 12.50
N GLU A 41 4.38 8.38 12.22
CA GLU A 41 5.22 8.50 11.03
C GLU A 41 6.52 7.70 11.14
N LEU A 42 7.12 7.62 12.32
CA LEU A 42 8.23 6.69 12.57
C LEU A 42 7.83 5.24 12.29
N ALA A 43 6.63 4.85 12.72
CA ALA A 43 6.08 3.53 12.46
C ALA A 43 5.64 3.31 10.99
N ASN A 44 5.80 4.30 10.12
CA ASN A 44 5.58 4.23 8.67
C ASN A 44 6.90 4.22 7.89
N THR A 45 8.04 3.94 8.52
CA THR A 45 9.33 3.88 7.82
C THR A 45 9.71 2.45 7.46
N GLU A 46 10.43 2.25 6.36
CA GLU A 46 11.03 0.95 6.01
C GLU A 46 11.84 0.38 7.17
N ARG A 47 12.65 1.24 7.80
CA ARG A 47 13.51 0.89 8.94
C ARG A 47 12.70 0.33 10.11
N PHE A 48 11.51 0.86 10.38
CA PHE A 48 10.63 0.32 11.39
C PHE A 48 10.03 -1.02 10.92
N CYS A 49 9.53 -1.10 9.69
CA CYS A 49 8.94 -2.31 9.14
C CYS A 49 9.91 -3.51 9.21
N ILE A 50 11.19 -3.30 8.91
CA ILE A 50 12.22 -4.34 8.93
C ILE A 50 12.94 -4.47 10.28
N SER A 51 12.44 -3.83 11.34
CA SER A 51 13.04 -3.96 12.68
C SER A 51 12.71 -5.29 13.36
N CYS A 52 11.66 -5.98 12.88
CA CYS A 52 11.33 -7.36 13.26
C CYS A 52 12.13 -8.33 12.38
N HIS A 53 12.63 -9.42 12.98
CA HIS A 53 13.42 -10.40 12.24
C HIS A 53 12.61 -11.09 11.14
N GLU A 54 11.32 -11.36 11.38
CA GLU A 54 10.44 -11.99 10.39
C GLU A 54 10.28 -11.14 9.13
N MET A 55 10.20 -9.82 9.31
CA MET A 55 10.07 -8.88 8.19
C MET A 55 11.39 -8.72 7.45
N TYR A 56 12.52 -8.68 8.16
CA TYR A 56 13.84 -8.55 7.54
C TYR A 56 14.30 -9.82 6.81
N GLU A 57 14.13 -10.98 7.44
CA GLU A 57 14.67 -12.24 6.95
C GLU A 57 13.76 -12.87 5.90
N PHE A 58 12.44 -12.78 6.06
CA PHE A 58 11.50 -13.53 5.20
C PHE A 58 10.85 -12.68 4.11
N VAL A 59 10.64 -11.38 4.35
CA VAL A 59 9.84 -10.51 3.46
C VAL A 59 10.70 -9.48 2.72
N TYR A 60 11.65 -8.85 3.42
CA TYR A 60 12.51 -7.81 2.83
C TYR A 60 13.43 -8.37 1.74
N GLN A 61 13.90 -9.60 1.88
CA GLN A 61 14.76 -10.23 0.88
C GLN A 61 14.07 -10.34 -0.48
N ASP A 62 12.79 -10.76 -0.49
CA ASP A 62 11.97 -10.79 -1.72
C ASP A 62 11.90 -9.39 -2.36
N TYR A 63 11.70 -8.35 -1.55
CA TYR A 63 11.62 -6.97 -2.03
C TYR A 63 12.90 -6.50 -2.71
N THR A 64 14.09 -6.84 -2.18
CA THR A 64 15.37 -6.34 -2.72
C THR A 64 15.64 -6.75 -4.17
N GLY A 65 15.04 -7.84 -4.63
CA GLY A 65 15.17 -8.34 -6.00
C GLY A 65 14.24 -7.66 -7.02
N THR A 66 13.41 -6.71 -6.61
CA THR A 66 12.29 -6.20 -7.42
C THR A 66 12.58 -4.83 -8.03
N SER A 67 11.80 -4.47 -9.06
CA SER A 67 11.82 -3.12 -9.65
C SER A 67 11.41 -2.02 -8.66
N HIS A 68 10.67 -2.35 -7.60
CA HIS A 68 10.32 -1.41 -6.55
C HIS A 68 11.48 -1.09 -5.61
N PHE A 69 12.49 -1.96 -5.53
CA PHE A 69 13.72 -1.70 -4.77
C PHE A 69 14.75 -0.92 -5.59
N ALA A 70 14.97 -1.34 -6.85
CA ALA A 70 15.91 -0.72 -7.77
C ALA A 70 15.35 -0.72 -9.21
N ASN A 71 15.34 0.45 -9.84
CA ASN A 71 14.93 0.63 -11.23
C ASN A 71 15.70 1.78 -11.90
N HIS A 72 15.54 1.87 -13.21
CA HIS A 72 16.21 2.86 -14.06
C HIS A 72 15.76 4.30 -13.82
N ALA A 73 14.57 4.53 -13.23
CA ALA A 73 14.02 5.85 -12.98
C ALA A 73 14.52 6.47 -11.66
N GLY A 74 15.07 5.66 -10.75
CA GLY A 74 15.55 6.11 -9.44
C GLY A 74 14.44 6.43 -8.43
N VAL A 75 13.17 6.13 -8.76
CA VAL A 75 12.03 6.26 -7.85
C VAL A 75 11.87 4.95 -7.10
N ARG A 76 11.74 4.98 -5.77
CA ARG A 76 11.62 3.77 -4.95
C ARG A 76 10.33 3.83 -4.14
N ALA A 77 9.44 2.86 -4.36
CA ALA A 77 8.35 2.60 -3.43
C ALA A 77 8.85 1.62 -2.37
N SER A 78 8.68 1.97 -1.10
CA SER A 78 9.10 1.16 0.03
C SER A 78 7.91 0.45 0.69
N CYS A 79 8.16 -0.31 1.75
CA CYS A 79 7.14 -1.02 2.54
C CYS A 79 5.87 -0.19 2.82
N PRO A 80 5.95 1.04 3.38
CA PRO A 80 4.76 1.81 3.72
C PRO A 80 3.96 2.27 2.50
N ASP A 81 4.59 2.49 1.34
CA ASP A 81 3.91 2.99 0.16
C ASP A 81 2.82 2.03 -0.33
N CYS A 82 3.05 0.72 -0.14
CA CYS A 82 2.12 -0.34 -0.55
C CYS A 82 1.28 -0.90 0.62
N HIS A 83 1.81 -0.92 1.85
CA HIS A 83 1.13 -1.55 3.00
C HIS A 83 0.44 -0.58 3.96
N VAL A 84 0.70 0.73 3.85
CA VAL A 84 0.13 1.75 4.72
C VAL A 84 -0.61 2.79 3.87
N PRO A 85 -1.94 2.93 4.04
CA PRO A 85 -2.69 3.94 3.30
C PRO A 85 -2.14 5.35 3.56
N ARG A 86 -2.10 6.20 2.51
CA ARG A 86 -1.68 7.60 2.64
C ARG A 86 -2.72 8.45 3.39
N GLU A 87 -3.99 8.26 3.05
CA GLU A 87 -5.12 8.96 3.66
C GLU A 87 -5.27 8.66 5.16
N TRP A 88 -5.45 9.70 5.98
CA TRP A 88 -5.33 9.62 7.43
C TRP A 88 -6.30 8.60 8.06
N VAL A 89 -7.56 8.60 7.65
CA VAL A 89 -8.59 7.69 8.22
C VAL A 89 -8.21 6.23 7.94
N HIS A 90 -7.86 5.90 6.70
CA HIS A 90 -7.47 4.56 6.31
C HIS A 90 -6.16 4.12 6.98
N LYS A 91 -5.21 5.05 7.12
CA LYS A 91 -3.95 4.84 7.84
C LYS A 91 -4.21 4.43 9.29
N VAL A 92 -5.03 5.19 10.01
CA VAL A 92 -5.37 4.92 11.41
C VAL A 92 -6.08 3.56 11.56
N VAL A 93 -7.06 3.26 10.70
CA VAL A 93 -7.74 1.95 10.70
C VAL A 93 -6.75 0.80 10.50
N ARG A 94 -5.84 0.92 9.53
CA ARG A 94 -4.80 -0.10 9.27
C ARG A 94 -3.86 -0.28 10.46
N LYS A 95 -3.49 0.81 11.15
CA LYS A 95 -2.64 0.76 12.34
C LYS A 95 -3.34 0.15 13.55
N ILE A 96 -4.63 0.38 13.73
CA ILE A 96 -5.44 -0.32 14.72
C ILE A 96 -5.48 -1.82 14.39
N SER A 97 -5.75 -2.19 13.13
CA SER A 97 -5.71 -3.59 12.69
C SER A 97 -4.33 -4.24 12.88
N ALA A 98 -3.25 -3.48 12.72
CA ALA A 98 -1.88 -3.96 12.90
C ALA A 98 -1.56 -4.37 14.35
N THR A 99 -2.37 -3.96 15.33
CA THR A 99 -2.19 -4.41 16.73
C THR A 99 -2.29 -5.93 16.87
N ASN A 100 -3.03 -6.60 15.97
CA ASN A 100 -3.07 -8.07 15.90
C ASN A 100 -1.74 -8.67 15.45
N GLU A 101 -0.96 -7.97 14.63
CA GLU A 101 0.38 -8.42 14.21
C GLU A 101 1.32 -8.44 15.41
N LEU A 102 1.24 -7.44 16.30
CA LEU A 102 2.00 -7.41 17.55
C LEU A 102 1.64 -8.58 18.48
N PHE A 103 0.35 -8.92 18.58
CA PHE A 103 -0.10 -10.09 19.34
C PHE A 103 0.48 -11.40 18.76
N HIS A 104 0.47 -11.55 17.43
CA HIS A 104 1.00 -12.74 16.76
C HIS A 104 2.52 -12.84 16.82
N TRP A 105 3.22 -11.69 16.79
CA TRP A 105 4.65 -11.58 17.04
C TRP A 105 4.99 -12.03 18.47
N LEU A 106 4.29 -11.52 19.50
CA LEU A 106 4.46 -11.96 20.89
C LEU A 106 4.22 -13.47 21.08
N ARG A 107 3.32 -14.06 20.29
CA ARG A 107 3.04 -15.50 20.30
C ARG A 107 4.04 -16.34 19.48
N GLY A 108 4.91 -15.72 18.68
CA GLY A 108 5.82 -16.44 17.79
C GLY A 108 5.07 -17.23 16.70
N SER A 109 4.06 -16.61 16.09
CA SER A 109 3.18 -17.30 15.12
C SER A 109 3.86 -17.58 13.78
N ILE A 110 4.90 -16.82 13.44
CA ILE A 110 5.68 -16.90 12.19
C ILE A 110 7.18 -16.61 12.44
N ASP A 111 7.68 -16.85 13.65
CA ASP A 111 9.03 -16.49 14.08
C ASP A 111 10.15 -17.36 13.48
N THR A 112 9.81 -18.41 12.73
CA THR A 112 10.77 -19.24 11.98
C THR A 112 10.36 -19.33 10.50
N PRO A 113 11.31 -19.63 9.59
CA PRO A 113 11.02 -19.80 8.17
C PRO A 113 9.92 -20.83 7.90
N GLU A 114 9.91 -21.95 8.63
CA GLU A 114 8.94 -23.03 8.45
C GLU A 114 7.54 -22.59 8.85
N LYS A 115 7.41 -21.84 9.96
CA LYS A 115 6.12 -21.30 10.41
C LYS A 115 5.61 -20.20 9.48
N PHE A 116 6.52 -19.36 8.97
CA PHE A 116 6.19 -18.34 8.00
C PHE A 116 5.69 -18.98 6.70
N GLU A 117 6.43 -19.93 6.14
CA GLU A 117 6.06 -20.61 4.89
C GLU A 117 4.73 -21.38 5.03
N ALA A 118 4.52 -22.07 6.16
CA ALA A 118 3.25 -22.74 6.45
C ALA A 118 2.04 -21.79 6.53
N ARG A 119 2.28 -20.47 6.65
CA ARG A 119 1.22 -19.44 6.70
C ARG A 119 1.29 -18.46 5.53
N ARG A 120 2.26 -18.58 4.62
CA ARG A 120 2.51 -17.60 3.55
C ARG A 120 1.27 -17.38 2.70
N GLU A 121 0.57 -18.44 2.33
CA GLU A 121 -0.68 -18.37 1.56
C GLU A 121 -1.75 -17.56 2.28
N VAL A 122 -2.10 -17.93 3.50
CA VAL A 122 -3.12 -17.21 4.30
C VAL A 122 -2.73 -15.74 4.53
N LEU A 123 -1.44 -15.45 4.70
CA LEU A 123 -0.96 -14.07 4.84
C LEU A 123 -1.09 -13.30 3.53
N ALA A 124 -0.70 -13.91 2.41
CA ALA A 124 -0.79 -13.31 1.09
C ALA A 124 -2.24 -13.02 0.69
N GLU A 125 -3.17 -13.98 0.89
CA GLU A 125 -4.60 -13.82 0.63
C GLU A 125 -5.22 -12.66 1.42
N ARG A 126 -4.80 -12.47 2.68
CA ARG A 126 -5.29 -11.34 3.50
C ARG A 126 -4.84 -10.00 2.92
N VAL A 127 -3.59 -9.92 2.45
CA VAL A 127 -3.09 -8.70 1.79
C VAL A 127 -3.79 -8.49 0.46
N TRP A 128 -3.92 -9.52 -0.37
CA TRP A 128 -4.59 -9.42 -1.66
C TRP A 128 -6.05 -9.03 -1.53
N SER A 129 -6.81 -9.70 -0.66
CA SER A 129 -8.21 -9.34 -0.40
C SER A 129 -8.36 -7.91 0.09
N SER A 130 -7.46 -7.43 0.95
CA SER A 130 -7.46 -6.02 1.37
C SER A 130 -7.20 -5.08 0.19
N MET A 131 -6.22 -5.40 -0.67
CA MET A 131 -5.91 -4.56 -1.83
C MET A 131 -7.06 -4.56 -2.83
N VAL A 132 -7.65 -5.72 -3.15
CA VAL A 132 -8.85 -5.82 -4.00
C VAL A 132 -10.01 -5.03 -3.41
N ALA A 133 -10.32 -5.21 -2.12
CA ALA A 133 -11.41 -4.49 -1.45
C ALA A 133 -11.26 -2.96 -1.44
N THR A 134 -10.04 -2.46 -1.66
CA THR A 134 -9.74 -1.03 -1.73
C THR A 134 -9.42 -0.55 -3.14
N ASP A 135 -9.75 -1.34 -4.17
CA ASP A 135 -9.43 -1.05 -5.58
C ASP A 135 -7.94 -0.72 -5.78
N SER A 136 -7.07 -1.48 -5.13
CA SER A 136 -5.61 -1.29 -5.18
C SER A 136 -5.17 0.16 -4.93
N ARG A 137 -5.86 0.88 -4.02
CA ARG A 137 -5.61 2.29 -3.68
C ARG A 137 -4.12 2.62 -3.56
N GLU A 138 -3.36 1.76 -2.90
CA GLU A 138 -1.93 1.96 -2.67
C GLU A 138 -1.10 1.86 -3.95
N CYS A 139 -1.46 0.99 -4.89
CA CYS A 139 -0.87 0.93 -6.22
C CYS A 139 -1.21 2.20 -7.02
N ARG A 140 -2.48 2.62 -6.97
CA ARG A 140 -3.01 3.77 -7.73
C ARG A 140 -2.49 5.12 -7.27
N ASN A 141 -1.91 5.19 -6.07
CA ASN A 141 -1.19 6.39 -5.61
C ASN A 141 0.02 6.76 -6.47
N CYS A 142 0.53 5.81 -7.26
CA CYS A 142 1.68 5.98 -8.14
C CYS A 142 1.42 5.50 -9.58
N HIS A 143 0.54 4.51 -9.77
CA HIS A 143 0.21 3.91 -11.06
C HIS A 143 -1.19 4.30 -11.51
N ASP A 144 -1.27 5.20 -12.49
CA ASP A 144 -2.52 5.48 -13.17
C ASP A 144 -2.63 4.57 -14.41
N ILE A 145 -3.69 3.76 -14.45
CA ILE A 145 -3.96 2.84 -15.55
C ILE A 145 -4.20 3.59 -16.87
N ALA A 146 -4.80 4.77 -16.82
CA ALA A 146 -5.06 5.60 -18.00
C ALA A 146 -3.78 6.24 -18.54
N ALA A 147 -2.74 6.37 -17.70
CA ALA A 147 -1.43 6.89 -18.09
C ALA A 147 -0.47 5.81 -18.61
N MET A 148 -0.87 4.53 -18.58
CA MET A 148 -0.05 3.44 -19.09
C MET A 148 0.02 3.48 -20.62
N ARG A 149 1.24 3.44 -21.15
CA ARG A 149 1.50 3.38 -22.60
C ARG A 149 1.29 1.96 -23.14
N ARG A 150 0.03 1.58 -23.31
CA ARG A 150 -0.41 0.25 -23.78
C ARG A 150 0.24 -0.15 -25.10
N GLU A 151 0.48 0.82 -25.99
CA GLU A 151 1.13 0.62 -27.29
C GLU A 151 2.62 0.22 -27.19
N ARG A 152 3.22 0.36 -26.00
CA ARG A 152 4.60 -0.07 -25.72
C ARG A 152 4.67 -1.36 -24.92
N GLN A 153 3.53 -1.95 -24.58
CA GLN A 153 3.46 -3.23 -23.91
C GLN A 153 3.42 -4.36 -24.94
N GLU A 154 3.64 -5.59 -24.51
CA GLU A 154 3.30 -6.74 -25.36
C GLU A 154 1.80 -6.73 -25.68
N MET A 155 1.43 -7.26 -26.85
CA MET A 155 0.06 -7.25 -27.38
C MET A 155 -0.97 -7.74 -26.35
N THR A 156 -0.71 -8.91 -25.76
CA THR A 156 -1.57 -9.53 -24.73
C THR A 156 -1.67 -8.69 -23.47
N ALA A 157 -0.56 -8.10 -23.01
CA ALA A 157 -0.54 -7.23 -21.83
C ALA A 157 -1.34 -5.94 -22.06
N GLY A 158 -1.19 -5.31 -23.23
CA GLY A 158 -1.99 -4.14 -23.61
C GLY A 158 -3.48 -4.44 -23.66
N ALA A 159 -3.86 -5.52 -24.36
CA ALA A 159 -5.26 -5.96 -24.45
C ALA A 159 -5.84 -6.33 -23.07
N THR A 160 -5.06 -7.00 -22.22
CA THR A 160 -5.51 -7.38 -20.88
C THR A 160 -5.67 -6.15 -19.98
N HIS A 161 -4.77 -5.17 -20.05
CA HIS A 161 -4.98 -3.90 -19.34
C HIS A 161 -6.21 -3.16 -19.88
N ASP A 162 -6.56 -3.26 -21.17
CA ASP A 162 -7.76 -2.61 -21.74
C ASP A 162 -9.04 -3.26 -21.20
N LEU A 163 -9.01 -4.59 -21.07
CA LEU A 163 -10.07 -5.35 -20.43
C LEU A 163 -10.16 -5.01 -18.94
N GLY A 164 -9.03 -4.97 -18.23
CA GLY A 164 -8.98 -4.63 -16.81
C GLY A 164 -9.57 -3.26 -16.50
N GLU A 165 -9.31 -2.25 -17.33
CA GLU A 165 -9.95 -0.94 -17.19
C GLU A 165 -11.46 -1.00 -17.46
N ARG A 166 -11.88 -1.65 -18.55
CA ARG A 166 -13.30 -1.79 -18.92
C ARG A 166 -14.12 -2.57 -17.89
N TRP A 167 -13.52 -3.60 -17.28
CA TRP A 167 -14.16 -4.46 -16.29
C TRP A 167 -13.95 -3.97 -14.86
N GLN A 168 -13.32 -2.80 -14.68
CA GLN A 168 -13.04 -2.20 -13.37
C GLN A 168 -12.29 -3.17 -12.44
N MET A 169 -11.35 -3.93 -13.00
CA MET A 169 -10.49 -4.81 -12.23
C MET A 169 -9.48 -3.99 -11.43
N THR A 170 -9.09 -4.56 -10.30
CA THR A 170 -8.03 -4.04 -9.44
C THR A 170 -6.68 -4.55 -9.95
N CYS A 171 -5.59 -3.89 -9.55
CA CYS A 171 -4.24 -4.29 -9.96
C CYS A 171 -3.90 -5.72 -9.49
N ILE A 172 -4.40 -6.10 -8.32
CA ILE A 172 -4.10 -7.39 -7.66
C ILE A 172 -4.93 -8.55 -8.22
N ASP A 173 -5.97 -8.30 -9.00
CA ASP A 173 -6.70 -9.39 -9.66
C ASP A 173 -5.79 -10.18 -10.61
N CYS A 174 -4.82 -9.50 -11.24
CA CYS A 174 -3.80 -10.13 -12.09
C CYS A 174 -2.39 -10.12 -11.45
N HIS A 175 -1.98 -9.02 -10.80
CA HIS A 175 -0.62 -8.85 -10.30
C HIS A 175 -0.42 -9.36 -8.87
N LYS A 176 -0.71 -10.64 -8.63
CA LYS A 176 -0.37 -11.29 -7.35
C LYS A 176 1.14 -11.54 -7.30
N GLY A 177 1.76 -11.23 -6.17
CA GLY A 177 3.21 -11.42 -5.97
C GLY A 177 4.10 -10.38 -6.68
N VAL A 178 3.66 -9.11 -6.75
CA VAL A 178 4.43 -8.00 -7.36
C VAL A 178 5.84 -7.88 -6.77
N VAL A 179 5.93 -7.98 -5.45
CA VAL A 179 7.16 -7.73 -4.69
C VAL A 179 7.60 -8.96 -3.91
N HIS A 180 6.65 -9.72 -3.39
CA HIS A 180 6.93 -10.87 -2.54
C HIS A 180 6.73 -12.16 -3.31
N SER A 181 7.56 -13.15 -2.99
CA SER A 181 7.47 -14.48 -3.59
C SER A 181 6.10 -15.08 -3.32
N LEU A 182 5.49 -15.62 -4.37
CA LEU A 182 4.20 -16.30 -4.27
C LEU A 182 4.31 -17.55 -3.39
N PRO A 183 3.24 -17.92 -2.67
CA PRO A 183 3.18 -19.20 -1.97
C PRO A 183 3.46 -20.37 -2.93
N THR A 184 4.10 -21.42 -2.42
CA THR A 184 4.37 -22.63 -3.21
C THR A 184 3.09 -23.33 -3.70
N SER A 185 1.98 -23.16 -2.97
CA SER A 185 0.65 -23.64 -3.34
C SER A 185 -0.06 -22.81 -4.42
N PHE A 186 0.47 -21.62 -4.77
CA PHE A 186 -0.20 -20.72 -5.70
C PHE A 186 -0.12 -21.23 -7.15
N ASP A 187 -1.27 -21.59 -7.71
CA ASP A 187 -1.39 -22.06 -9.09
C ASP A 187 -1.64 -20.89 -10.05
N LYS A 188 -0.55 -20.36 -10.61
CA LYS A 188 -0.58 -19.32 -11.65
C LYS A 188 -1.40 -19.72 -12.88
N LYS A 189 -1.38 -21.01 -13.23
CA LYS A 189 -2.07 -21.50 -14.41
C LYS A 189 -3.57 -21.48 -14.15
N ALA A 190 -4.03 -22.02 -13.02
CA ALA A 190 -5.44 -21.99 -12.66
C ALA A 190 -6.02 -20.56 -12.60
N GLU A 191 -5.24 -19.60 -12.08
CA GLU A 191 -5.63 -18.18 -12.07
C GLU A 191 -5.76 -17.60 -13.48
N MET A 192 -4.81 -17.89 -14.37
CA MET A 192 -4.88 -17.43 -15.75
C MET A 192 -5.99 -18.13 -16.56
N ASP A 193 -6.21 -19.42 -16.32
CA ASP A 193 -7.29 -20.20 -16.92
C ASP A 193 -8.66 -19.60 -16.53
N SER A 194 -8.84 -19.20 -15.26
CA SER A 194 -10.06 -18.52 -14.81
C SER A 194 -10.27 -17.15 -15.50
N LEU A 195 -9.21 -16.38 -15.74
CA LEU A 195 -9.31 -15.13 -16.49
C LEU A 195 -9.64 -15.40 -17.96
N HIS A 196 -9.05 -16.44 -18.55
CA HIS A 196 -9.33 -16.84 -19.92
C HIS A 196 -10.80 -17.26 -20.09
N ASP A 197 -11.34 -18.06 -19.17
CA ASP A 197 -12.77 -18.44 -19.18
C ASP A 197 -13.69 -17.21 -19.09
N GLN A 198 -13.30 -16.18 -18.33
CA GLN A 198 -14.02 -14.91 -18.28
C GLN A 198 -13.95 -14.15 -19.63
N ILE A 199 -12.79 -14.12 -20.28
CA ILE A 199 -12.57 -13.52 -21.60
C ILE A 199 -13.44 -14.20 -22.66
N GLU A 200 -13.49 -15.54 -22.64
CA GLU A 200 -14.35 -16.33 -23.53
C GLU A 200 -15.84 -16.05 -23.27
N THR A 201 -16.26 -16.06 -21.99
CA THR A 201 -17.65 -15.80 -21.59
C THR A 201 -18.10 -14.39 -21.95
N ALA A 202 -17.18 -13.42 -21.94
CA ALA A 202 -17.42 -12.04 -22.33
C ALA A 202 -17.34 -11.82 -23.86
N GLU A 203 -17.17 -12.89 -24.65
CA GLU A 203 -17.10 -12.88 -26.12
C GLU A 203 -16.04 -11.91 -26.66
N VAL A 204 -14.94 -11.75 -25.91
CA VAL A 204 -13.80 -10.94 -26.36
C VAL A 204 -13.14 -11.63 -27.54
N PRO A 205 -12.93 -10.95 -28.68
CA PRO A 205 -12.33 -11.57 -29.85
C PRO A 205 -10.96 -12.21 -29.55
N CYS A 206 -10.83 -13.51 -29.82
CA CYS A 206 -9.60 -14.27 -29.55
C CYS A 206 -8.35 -13.63 -30.19
N GLY A 207 -8.50 -13.05 -31.38
CA GLY A 207 -7.42 -12.37 -32.11
C GLY A 207 -6.85 -11.12 -31.42
N LEU A 208 -7.49 -10.61 -30.36
CA LEU A 208 -6.92 -9.53 -29.52
C LEU A 208 -5.74 -10.01 -28.67
N CYS A 209 -5.69 -11.31 -28.35
CA CYS A 209 -4.67 -11.91 -27.49
C CYS A 209 -3.88 -13.03 -28.18
N HIS A 210 -4.43 -13.67 -29.22
CA HIS A 210 -3.79 -14.78 -29.94
C HIS A 210 -3.40 -14.35 -31.35
N GLU A 211 -2.11 -14.08 -31.55
CA GLU A 211 -1.56 -13.71 -32.86
C GLU A 211 -1.81 -14.82 -33.90
N GLY A 212 -2.45 -14.46 -35.02
CA GLY A 212 -2.73 -15.38 -36.13
C GLY A 212 -4.00 -16.22 -35.99
N MET A 213 -4.75 -16.10 -34.90
CA MET A 213 -6.15 -16.56 -34.88
C MET A 213 -6.98 -15.56 -35.70
N ALA A 214 -7.73 -16.06 -36.70
CA ALA A 214 -8.63 -15.22 -37.48
C ALA A 214 -9.55 -14.46 -36.50
N GLY A 215 -9.39 -13.14 -36.43
CA GLY A 215 -10.38 -12.30 -35.78
C GLY A 215 -11.72 -12.51 -36.49
N ALA A 216 -12.82 -12.32 -35.77
CA ALA A 216 -14.08 -12.02 -36.46
C ALA A 216 -13.76 -10.88 -37.44
N GLY A 217 -13.97 -11.13 -38.74
CA GLY A 217 -13.69 -10.17 -39.80
C GLY A 217 -14.23 -8.80 -39.37
N ASP A 218 -13.47 -7.76 -39.70
CA ASP A 218 -14.07 -6.45 -39.85
C ASP A 218 -15.35 -6.65 -40.67
N GLY A 219 -16.51 -6.30 -40.09
CA GLY A 219 -17.84 -6.72 -40.54
C GLY A 219 -18.22 -6.21 -41.94
N ASN A 220 -17.51 -6.69 -42.95
CA ASN A 220 -17.62 -6.36 -44.36
C ASN A 220 -17.33 -7.57 -45.27
N ASP A 221 -17.40 -8.79 -44.75
CA ASP A 221 -17.34 -10.03 -45.54
C ASP A 221 -18.67 -10.82 -45.60
N TRP A 222 -19.79 -10.23 -45.17
CA TRP A 222 -21.15 -10.74 -45.43
C TRP A 222 -21.91 -9.95 -46.51
N ASN A 223 -21.28 -9.70 -47.66
CA ASN A 223 -21.97 -9.40 -48.94
C ASN A 223 -21.17 -9.91 -50.14
#